data_AF-Q3A954-F1
#
_entry.id   AF-Q3A954-F1
#
_cell.length_a   1.000
_cell.length_b   1.000
_cell.length_c   1.000
_cell.angle_alpha   90.00
_cell.angle_beta   90.00
_cell.angle_gamma   90.00
#
_symmetry.space_group_name_H-M   'P 1'
#
loop_
_entity.id
_entity.type
_entity.pdbx_description
1 polymer ?
#
loop_
_entity_poly.entity_id
_entity_poly.type
_entity_poly.pdbx_seq_one_letter_code
_entity_poly.pdbx_strand_id
1 'polypeptide(L)' 'MKRNLKVKSKSKKFISKSQIYFWSKTWQEEERKVSQDIINGKIMKAESLEDLYKKLGL' A
#
# COMPACT_ATOMS: atom_id res chain seq x y z
N MET A 1 37.73 20.22 21.92
CA MET A 1 36.85 21.11 21.13
C MET A 1 35.61 20.33 20.69
N LYS A 2 34.41 20.85 20.97
CA LYS A 2 33.12 20.15 20.76
C LYS A 2 32.71 20.23 19.27
N ARG A 3 32.40 19.09 18.65
CA ARG A 3 31.82 19.05 17.28
C ARG A 3 30.33 19.35 17.37
N ASN A 4 29.89 20.44 16.73
CA ASN A 4 28.47 20.79 16.61
C ASN A 4 27.77 19.84 15.63
N LEU A 5 27.06 18.84 16.16
CA LEU A 5 26.15 18.01 15.38
C LEU A 5 24.89 18.84 15.09
N LYS A 6 24.77 19.41 13.87
CA LYS A 6 23.49 19.88 13.35
C LYS A 6 22.59 18.65 13.15
N VAL A 7 21.78 18.32 14.15
CA VAL A 7 20.68 17.36 14.00
C VAL A 7 19.68 17.98 13.01
N LYS A 8 19.69 17.54 11.76
CA LYS A 8 18.59 17.80 10.82
C LYS A 8 17.34 17.16 11.44
N SER A 9 16.40 17.96 11.94
CA SER A 9 15.13 17.43 12.40
C SER A 9 14.45 16.77 11.19
N LYS A 10 14.22 15.46 11.25
CA LYS A 10 13.37 14.79 10.26
C LYS A 10 11.99 15.41 10.40
N SER A 11 11.54 16.14 9.38
CA SER A 11 10.19 16.69 9.32
C SER A 11 9.20 15.56 9.63
N LYS A 12 8.43 15.70 10.70
CA LYS A 12 7.39 14.74 11.08
C LYS A 12 6.37 14.73 9.95
N LYS A 13 6.44 13.71 9.07
CA LYS A 13 5.51 13.58 7.95
C LYS A 13 4.11 13.47 8.54
N PHE A 14 3.33 14.53 8.41
CA PHE A 14 1.94 14.54 8.83
C PHE A 14 1.15 13.76 7.79
N ILE A 15 0.76 12.53 8.12
CA ILE A 15 -0.19 11.77 7.31
C ILE A 15 -1.57 12.35 7.61
N SER A 16 -2.35 12.64 6.56
CA SER A 16 -3.73 13.08 6.74
C SER A 16 -4.52 12.04 7.55
N LYS A 17 -5.41 12.47 8.45
CA LYS A 17 -6.27 11.56 9.22
C LYS A 17 -7.06 10.61 8.32
N SER A 18 -7.48 11.08 7.15
CA SER A 18 -8.19 10.29 6.14
C SER A 18 -7.35 9.13 5.56
N GLN A 19 -6.03 9.17 5.72
CA GLN A 19 -5.10 8.21 5.14
C GLN A 19 -4.44 7.29 6.18
N ILE A 20 -4.70 7.49 7.48
CA ILE A 20 -4.05 6.72 8.55
C ILE A 20 -4.31 5.21 8.39
N TYR A 21 -5.50 4.83 7.95
CA TYR A 21 -5.87 3.43 7.77
C TYR A 21 -4.96 2.67 6.79
N PHE A 22 -4.50 3.32 5.71
CA PHE A 22 -3.59 2.72 4.72
C PHE A 22 -2.20 2.42 5.30
N TRP A 23 -1.85 3.08 6.41
CA TRP A 23 -0.60 2.86 7.15
C TRP A 23 -0.78 1.92 8.34
N SER A 24 -1.96 1.33 8.51
CA SER A 24 -2.16 0.26 9.48
C SER A 24 -1.34 -0.97 9.10
N LYS A 25 -0.88 -1.71 10.12
CA LYS A 25 -0.09 -2.93 9.91
C LYS A 25 -0.83 -3.94 9.02
N THR A 26 -2.13 -4.13 9.27
CA THR A 26 -2.98 -5.05 8.51
C THR A 26 -3.07 -4.67 7.05
N TRP A 27 -3.31 -3.40 6.73
CA TRP A 27 -3.36 -2.94 5.34
C TRP A 27 -2.03 -3.20 4.62
N GLN A 28 -0.91 -2.83 5.24
CA GLN A 28 0.43 -2.98 4.66
C GLN A 28 0.82 -4.46 4.45
N GLU A 29 0.35 -5.36 5.31
CA GLU A 29 0.56 -6.81 5.15
C GLU A 29 -0.21 -7.38 3.97
N GLU A 30 -1.49 -7.03 3.82
CA GLU A 30 -2.30 -7.45 2.68
C GLU A 30 -1.82 -6.83 1.37
N GLU A 31 -1.44 -5.54 1.39
CA GLU A 31 -0.85 -4.86 0.24
C GLU A 31 0.40 -5.58 -0.27
N ARG A 32 1.26 -6.06 0.63
CA ARG A 32 2.44 -6.85 0.27
C ARG A 32 2.07 -8.18 -0.36
N LYS A 33 1.06 -8.88 0.17
CA LYS A 33 0.58 -10.16 -0.40
C LYS A 33 0.03 -9.96 -1.80
N VAL A 34 -0.81 -8.95 -2.00
CA VAL A 34 -1.38 -8.61 -3.32
C VAL A 34 -0.27 -8.22 -4.29
N SER A 35 0.71 -7.42 -3.84
CA SER A 35 1.88 -7.07 -4.66
C SER A 35 2.65 -8.32 -5.11
N GLN A 36 2.82 -9.29 -4.23
CA GLN A 36 3.47 -10.56 -4.57
C GLN A 36 2.63 -11.39 -5.55
N ASP A 37 1.31 -11.43 -5.38
CA ASP A 37 0.39 -12.10 -6.32
C ASP A 37 0.50 -11.48 -7.72
N ILE A 38 0.59 -10.15 -7.83
CA ILE A 38 0.80 -9.44 -9.10
C ILE A 38 2.16 -9.82 -9.72
N ILE A 39 3.24 -9.81 -8.93
CA ILE A 39 4.58 -10.19 -9.39
C ILE A 39 4.60 -11.64 -9.88
N ASN A 40 3.89 -12.53 -9.18
CA ASN A 40 3.77 -13.95 -9.53
C ASN A 40 2.81 -14.21 -10.71
N GLY A 41 2.23 -13.16 -11.31
CA GLY A 41 1.31 -13.29 -12.45
C GLY A 41 -0.06 -13.83 -12.08
N LYS A 42 -0.42 -13.88 -10.78
CA LYS A 42 -1.74 -14.27 -10.29
C LYS A 42 -2.73 -13.11 -10.44
N ILE A 43 -2.90 -12.67 -11.69
CA ILE A 43 -3.82 -11.62 -12.10
C ILE A 43 -4.91 -12.21 -12.97
N MET A 44 -6.14 -11.75 -12.77
CA MET A 44 -7.26 -12.08 -13.65
C MET A 44 -7.59 -10.84 -14.48
N LYS A 45 -7.67 -11.00 -15.79
CA LYS A 45 -8.19 -9.96 -16.69
C LYS A 45 -9.67 -10.19 -16.90
N ALA A 46 -10.44 -9.12 -16.91
CA ALA A 46 -11.83 -9.14 -17.35
C ALA A 46 -11.96 -8.30 -18.62
N GLU A 47 -12.67 -8.81 -19.62
CA GLU A 47 -12.85 -8.12 -20.91
C GLU A 47 -14.06 -7.17 -20.90
N SER A 48 -14.97 -7.38 -19.96
CA SER A 48 -16.13 -6.52 -19.74
C SER A 48 -16.51 -6.49 -18.27
N LEU A 49 -17.35 -5.53 -17.90
CA LEU A 49 -17.93 -5.42 -16.56
C LEU A 49 -18.70 -6.68 -16.17
N GLU A 50 -19.40 -7.29 -17.14
CA GLU A 50 -20.20 -8.49 -16.95
C GLU A 50 -19.33 -9.74 -16.76
N ASP A 51 -18.20 -9.81 -17.46
CA ASP A 51 -17.17 -10.84 -17.26
C ASP A 51 -16.47 -10.69 -15.89
N LEU A 52 -16.25 -9.44 -15.43
CA LEU A 52 -15.71 -9.17 -14.11
C LEU A 52 -16.63 -9.70 -13.00
N TYR A 53 -17.93 -9.40 -13.05
CA TYR A 53 -18.88 -9.88 -12.04
C TYR A 53 -18.94 -11.41 -11.99
N LYS A 54 -19.02 -12.06 -13.16
CA LYS A 54 -18.96 -13.53 -13.25
C LYS A 54 -17.69 -14.11 -12.61
N LYS A 55 -16.53 -13.50 -12.87
CA LYS A 55 -15.24 -13.93 -12.29
C LYS A 55 -15.14 -13.69 -10.78
N LEU A 56 -15.85 -12.69 -10.26
CA LEU A 56 -15.95 -12.40 -8.84
C LEU A 56 -17.06 -13.19 -8.12
N GLY A 57 -17.91 -13.92 -8.86
CA GLY A 57 -19.04 -14.65 -8.31
C GLY A 57 -20.18 -13.75 -7.82
N LEU A 58 -20.30 -12.56 -8.41
CA LEU A 58 -21.31 -11.54 -8.11
C LEU A 58 -22.39 -11.49 -9.19
#